data_AF-A0A936V4L3-F1
#
_entry.id   AF-A0A936V4L3-F1
#
_cell.length_a   1.000
_cell.length_b   1.000
_cell.length_c   1.000
_cell.angle_alpha   90.00
_cell.angle_beta   90.00
_cell.angle_gamma   90.00
#
_symmetry.space_group_name_H-M   'P 1'
#
loop_
_entity.id
_entity.type
_entity.pdbx_description
1 polymer ?
#
loop_
_entity_poly.entity_id
_entity_poly.type
_entity_poly.pdbx_seq_one_letter_code
_entity_poly.pdbx_strand_id
1 'polypeptide(L)'
;MDRRTTIITRALRLRCPHCGGGGLFRYWVQMIQDCPHCGYSLASGNRVGANLLNLVASEVTLFIAMAVIIVRSWPNPPWSFLQFGAPALMVIAPLVLYPFSKMLFIAFDLAMHPEAMPDAKVHGVGR
;
A
#
# COMPACT_ATOMS: atom_id res chain seq x y z
N MET A 1 16.28 8.13 -15.36
CA MET A 1 15.27 7.32 -14.64
C MET A 1 13.95 7.54 -15.34
N ASP A 2 13.26 6.46 -15.71
CA ASP A 2 11.95 6.53 -16.37
C ASP A 2 10.91 7.18 -15.42
N ARG A 3 9.94 7.92 -15.98
CA ARG A 3 8.91 8.65 -15.22
C ARG A 3 8.17 7.69 -14.29
N ARG A 4 7.91 6.47 -14.77
CA ARG A 4 7.24 5.39 -14.02
C ARG A 4 8.00 4.96 -12.77
N THR A 5 9.32 4.75 -12.89
CA THR A 5 10.16 4.34 -11.76
C THR A 5 10.18 5.39 -10.65
N THR A 6 10.16 6.67 -11.04
CA THR A 6 10.14 7.80 -10.10
C THR A 6 8.84 7.84 -9.29
N ILE A 7 7.69 7.62 -9.95
CA ILE A 7 6.37 7.57 -9.33
C ILE A 7 6.30 6.43 -8.29
N ILE A 8 6.75 5.23 -8.67
CA ILE A 8 6.75 4.05 -7.78
C ILE A 8 7.70 4.26 -6.59
N THR A 9 8.91 4.79 -6.83
CA THR A 9 9.88 5.04 -5.75
C THR A 9 9.36 6.06 -4.74
N ARG A 10 8.63 7.08 -5.19
CA ARG A 10 7.98 8.07 -4.32
C ARG A 10 6.89 7.40 -3.47
N ALA A 11 6.06 6.55 -4.07
CA ALA A 11 5.04 5.80 -3.34
C ALA A 11 5.62 4.87 -2.26
N LEU A 12 6.70 4.16 -2.57
CA LEU A 12 7.43 3.33 -1.60
C LEU A 12 8.03 4.14 -0.44
N ARG A 13 8.32 5.43 -0.66
CA ARG A 13 8.78 6.36 0.38
C ARG A 13 7.63 7.09 1.10
N LEU A 14 6.38 6.69 0.86
CA LEU A 14 5.17 7.35 1.37
C LEU A 14 5.11 8.85 1.02
N ARG A 15 5.62 9.21 -0.17
CA ARG A 15 5.58 10.56 -0.73
C ARG A 15 4.64 10.63 -1.91
N CYS A 16 4.12 11.82 -2.18
CA CYS A 16 3.19 12.06 -3.28
C CYS A 16 3.80 11.55 -4.61
N PRO A 17 3.14 10.65 -5.35
CA PRO A 17 3.72 10.13 -6.59
C PRO A 17 3.85 11.23 -7.66
N HIS A 18 2.95 12.22 -7.63
CA HIS A 18 2.92 13.36 -8.53
C HIS A 18 4.05 14.38 -8.24
N CYS A 19 4.07 15.00 -7.06
CA CYS A 19 5.02 16.08 -6.74
C CYS A 19 6.24 15.65 -5.90
N GLY A 20 6.18 14.50 -5.22
CA GLY A 20 7.23 14.06 -4.29
C GLY A 20 7.17 14.68 -2.89
N GLY A 21 6.13 15.46 -2.58
CA GLY A 21 5.90 16.04 -1.25
C GLY A 21 5.62 14.98 -0.18
N GLY A 22 6.01 15.28 1.06
CA GLY A 22 5.80 14.42 2.23
C GLY A 22 4.53 14.76 3.01
N GLY A 23 4.39 14.18 4.21
CA GLY A 23 3.32 14.54 5.15
C GLY A 23 1.92 14.06 4.77
N LEU A 24 1.82 12.98 4.01
CA LEU A 24 0.53 12.46 3.51
C LEU A 24 -0.26 11.65 4.54
N PHE A 25 0.39 11.23 5.62
CA PHE A 25 -0.21 10.43 6.66
C PHE A 25 -0.18 11.21 7.97
N ARG A 26 -1.36 11.42 8.56
CA ARG A 26 -1.49 11.99 9.91
C ARG A 26 -1.24 10.92 10.97
N TYR A 27 -1.69 9.70 10.68
CA TYR A 27 -1.39 8.47 11.42
C TYR A 27 -1.10 7.35 10.42
N TRP A 28 -0.49 6.26 10.86
CA TRP A 28 -0.10 5.14 9.99
C TRP A 28 -1.25 4.59 9.13
N VAL A 29 -2.48 4.61 9.67
CA VAL A 29 -3.71 4.17 9.00
C VAL A 29 -4.55 5.32 8.45
N GLN A 30 -4.21 6.57 8.77
CA GLN A 30 -5.00 7.74 8.40
C GLN A 30 -4.25 8.61 7.39
N MET A 31 -4.59 8.41 6.12
CA MET A 31 -4.14 9.24 5.00
C MET A 31 -5.02 10.48 4.83
N ILE A 32 -4.40 11.62 4.52
CA ILE A 32 -5.11 12.84 4.15
C ILE A 32 -5.75 12.72 2.77
N GLN A 33 -6.81 13.49 2.52
CA GLN A 33 -7.55 13.40 1.24
C GLN A 33 -6.83 14.09 0.09
N ASP A 34 -6.14 15.20 0.36
CA ASP A 34 -5.47 16.01 -0.64
C ASP A 34 -4.01 16.27 -0.25
N CYS A 35 -3.09 16.24 -1.22
CA CYS A 35 -1.68 16.55 -0.95
C CYS A 35 -1.50 18.03 -0.58
N PRO A 36 -0.84 18.37 0.55
CA PRO A 36 -0.68 19.76 1.00
C PRO A 36 0.27 20.58 0.10
N HIS A 37 1.08 19.92 -0.73
CA HIS A 37 2.06 20.58 -1.59
C HIS A 37 1.53 20.87 -2.99
N CYS A 38 0.75 19.96 -3.59
CA CYS A 38 0.29 20.10 -4.97
C CYS A 38 -1.23 20.02 -5.14
N GLY A 39 -2.00 19.80 -4.08
CA GLY A 39 -3.47 19.71 -4.13
C GLY A 39 -4.00 18.45 -4.84
N TYR A 40 -3.15 17.46 -5.14
CA TYR A 40 -3.57 16.23 -5.78
C TYR A 40 -4.48 15.42 -4.85
N SER A 41 -5.67 15.06 -5.34
CA SER A 41 -6.63 14.22 -4.63
C SER A 41 -6.07 12.80 -4.50
N LEU A 42 -5.76 12.40 -3.27
CA LEU A 42 -5.40 11.03 -2.90
C LEU A 42 -6.65 10.19 -2.62
N ALA A 43 -7.81 10.83 -2.56
CA ALA A 43 -9.11 10.18 -2.37
C ALA A 43 -9.56 9.39 -3.60
N SER A 44 -9.03 9.68 -4.81
CA SER A 44 -9.38 9.00 -6.06
C SER A 44 -8.86 7.55 -6.13
N GLY A 45 -7.87 7.19 -5.30
CA GLY A 45 -7.37 5.82 -5.24
C GLY A 45 -8.47 4.87 -4.73
N ASN A 46 -9.17 4.22 -5.65
CA ASN A 46 -10.26 3.27 -5.38
C ASN A 46 -9.98 2.45 -4.12
N ARG A 47 -10.83 2.63 -3.10
CA ARG A 47 -10.67 1.97 -1.80
C ARG A 47 -10.59 0.46 -1.93
N VAL A 48 -11.32 -0.10 -2.90
CA VAL A 48 -11.34 -1.55 -3.16
C VAL A 48 -9.99 -2.01 -3.71
N GLY A 49 -9.45 -1.33 -4.73
CA GLY A 49 -8.18 -1.71 -5.35
C GLY A 49 -6.99 -1.62 -4.39
N ALA A 50 -6.92 -0.56 -3.58
CA ALA A 50 -5.88 -0.42 -2.56
C ALA A 50 -5.98 -1.50 -1.47
N ASN A 51 -7.19 -1.87 -1.05
CA ASN A 51 -7.39 -2.93 -0.06
C ASN A 51 -7.05 -4.31 -0.63
N LEU A 52 -7.40 -4.58 -1.90
CA LEU A 52 -7.03 -5.81 -2.58
C LEU A 52 -5.50 -5.94 -2.69
N LEU A 53 -4.81 -4.85 -3.05
CA LEU A 53 -3.35 -4.84 -3.11
C LEU A 53 -2.72 -5.11 -1.72
N ASN A 54 -3.33 -4.59 -0.65
CA ASN A 54 -2.89 -4.89 0.72
C ASN A 54 -3.07 -6.36 1.09
N LEU A 55 -4.21 -6.95 0.73
CA LEU A 55 -4.51 -8.35 0.98
C LEU A 55 -3.51 -9.26 0.26
N VAL A 56 -3.32 -9.04 -1.04
CA VAL A 56 -2.37 -9.81 -1.86
C VAL A 56 -0.95 -9.65 -1.33
N ALA A 57 -0.51 -8.44 -0.99
CA ALA A 57 0.83 -8.22 -0.44
C ALA A 57 1.02 -8.93 0.92
N SER A 58 0.00 -8.92 1.77
CA SER A 58 0.02 -9.61 3.07
C SER A 58 0.08 -11.12 2.91
N GLU A 59 -0.70 -11.67 1.98
CA GLU A 59 -0.73 -13.10 1.65
C GLU A 59 0.58 -13.59 1.07
N VAL A 60 1.14 -12.86 0.09
CA VAL A 60 2.47 -13.15 -0.47
C VAL A 60 3.55 -13.11 0.62
N THR A 61 3.49 -12.13 1.52
CA THR A 61 4.43 -12.02 2.65
C THR A 61 4.34 -13.24 3.56
N LEU A 62 3.14 -13.71 3.89
CA LEU A 62 2.94 -14.93 4.67
C LEU A 62 3.53 -16.16 3.97
N PHE A 63 3.19 -16.37 2.71
CA PHE A 63 3.66 -17.53 1.96
C PHE A 63 5.19 -17.57 1.88
N ILE A 64 5.83 -16.43 1.57
CA ILE A 64 7.29 -16.34 1.52
C ILE A 64 7.89 -16.62 2.90
N ALA A 65 7.37 -16.02 3.97
CA ALA A 65 7.87 -16.23 5.32
C ALA A 65 7.77 -17.70 5.75
N MET A 66 6.62 -18.34 5.53
CA MET A 66 6.42 -19.75 5.84
C MET A 66 7.34 -20.66 5.02
N ALA A 67 7.44 -20.43 3.72
CA ALA A 67 8.30 -21.21 2.83
C ALA A 67 9.77 -21.12 3.26
N VAL A 68 10.25 -19.91 3.58
CA VAL A 68 11.62 -19.70 4.07
C VAL A 68 11.85 -20.46 5.38
N ILE A 69 10.92 -20.37 6.36
CA ILE A 69 11.07 -21.06 7.64
C ILE A 69 11.11 -22.57 7.43
N ILE A 70 10.18 -23.14 6.68
CA ILE A 70 10.07 -24.59 6.45
C ILE A 70 11.32 -25.11 5.73
N VAL A 71 11.75 -24.45 4.65
CA VAL A 71 12.95 -24.86 3.89
C VAL A 71 14.20 -24.79 4.75
N ARG A 72 14.35 -23.78 5.61
CA ARG A 72 15.53 -23.61 6.47
C ARG A 72 15.57 -24.56 7.65
N SER A 73 14.42 -25.02 8.13
CA SER A 73 14.30 -25.90 9.30
C SER A 73 14.03 -27.36 8.95
N TRP A 74 14.01 -27.70 7.66
CA TRP A 74 13.86 -29.08 7.20
C TRP A 74 14.99 -29.97 7.75
N PRO A 75 14.70 -31.18 8.26
CA PRO A 75 13.44 -31.93 8.23
C PRO A 75 12.49 -31.73 9.43
N ASN A 76 12.84 -30.89 10.39
CA ASN A 76 12.05 -30.69 11.62
C ASN A 76 11.56 -29.22 11.74
N PRO A 77 10.54 -28.81 10.96
CA PRO A 77 9.99 -27.47 11.07
C PRO A 77 9.40 -27.16 12.46
N PRO A 78 9.56 -25.93 12.96
CA PRO A 78 8.99 -25.52 14.24
C PRO A 78 7.48 -25.23 14.09
N TRP A 79 6.66 -26.29 14.07
CA TRP A 79 5.22 -26.20 13.84
C TRP A 79 4.48 -25.32 14.85
N SER A 80 4.89 -25.32 16.12
CA SER A 80 4.32 -24.45 17.16
C SER A 80 4.55 -22.98 16.84
N PHE A 81 5.75 -22.61 16.41
CA PHE A 81 6.05 -21.25 15.98
C PHE A 81 5.22 -20.85 14.76
N LEU A 82 5.09 -21.72 13.76
CA LEU A 82 4.28 -21.45 12.58
C LEU A 82 2.78 -21.31 12.90
N GLN A 83 2.25 -22.13 13.82
CA GLN A 83 0.85 -22.12 14.21
C GLN A 83 0.42 -20.78 14.84
N PHE A 84 1.29 -20.16 15.65
CA PHE A 84 1.00 -18.85 16.25
C PHE A 84 1.54 -17.67 15.42
N GLY A 85 2.68 -17.87 14.75
CA GLY A 85 3.35 -16.87 13.94
C GLY A 85 2.58 -16.52 12.67
N ALA A 86 1.97 -17.50 11.99
CA ALA A 86 1.21 -17.25 10.77
C ALA A 86 -0.04 -16.36 11.01
N PRO A 87 -0.93 -16.65 11.99
CA PRO A 87 -2.04 -15.76 12.32
C PRO A 87 -1.58 -14.37 12.79
N ALA A 88 -0.54 -14.31 13.62
CA ALA A 88 0.01 -13.04 14.08
C ALA A 88 0.52 -12.20 12.90
N LEU A 89 1.23 -12.81 11.95
CA LEU A 89 1.70 -12.16 10.73
C LEU A 89 0.53 -11.71 9.85
N MET A 90 -0.53 -12.50 9.72
CA MET A 90 -1.74 -12.13 8.98
C MET A 90 -2.48 -10.93 9.57
N VAL A 91 -2.35 -10.65 10.86
CA VAL A 91 -2.90 -9.44 11.50
C VAL A 91 -1.94 -8.26 11.33
N ILE A 92 -0.64 -8.47 11.55
CA ILE A 92 0.37 -7.41 11.56
C ILE A 92 0.67 -6.91 10.13
N ALA A 93 0.84 -7.82 9.17
CA ALA A 93 1.21 -7.50 7.80
C ALA A 93 0.26 -6.48 7.14
N PRO A 94 -1.08 -6.67 7.14
CA PRO A 94 -1.96 -5.70 6.50
C PRO A 94 -1.98 -4.35 7.20
N LEU A 95 -1.72 -4.27 8.50
CA LEU A 95 -1.63 -2.99 9.23
C LEU A 95 -0.35 -2.24 8.86
N VAL A 96 0.77 -2.95 8.72
CA VAL A 96 2.06 -2.38 8.32
C VAL A 96 2.07 -2.00 6.84
N LEU A 97 1.50 -2.84 5.98
CA LEU A 97 1.50 -2.67 4.52
C LEU A 97 0.42 -1.71 4.03
N TYR A 98 -0.63 -1.46 4.82
CA TYR A 98 -1.74 -0.55 4.47
C TYR A 98 -1.31 0.78 3.80
N PRO A 99 -0.41 1.59 4.41
CA PRO A 99 -0.01 2.87 3.80
C PRO A 99 0.74 2.67 2.48
N PHE A 100 1.55 1.61 2.36
CA PHE A 100 2.28 1.31 1.14
C PHE A 100 1.34 0.88 0.03
N SER A 101 0.38 -0.02 0.31
CA SER A 101 -0.61 -0.48 -0.67
C SER A 101 -1.47 0.66 -1.19
N LYS A 102 -1.88 1.59 -0.31
CA LYS A 102 -2.59 2.82 -0.72
C LYS A 102 -1.76 3.67 -1.68
N MET A 103 -0.51 3.94 -1.34
CA MET A 103 0.36 4.79 -2.14
C MET A 103 0.77 4.13 -3.47
N LEU A 104 1.04 2.82 -3.46
CA LEU A 104 1.33 2.03 -4.64
C LEU A 104 0.15 1.98 -5.59
N PHE A 105 -1.08 1.82 -5.07
CA PHE A 105 -2.27 1.84 -5.90
C PHE A 105 -2.47 3.20 -6.57
N ILE A 106 -2.32 4.31 -5.84
CA ILE A 106 -2.40 5.67 -6.41
C ILE A 106 -1.31 5.90 -7.46
N ALA A 107 -0.08 5.43 -7.20
CA ALA A 107 1.00 5.49 -8.16
C ALA A 107 0.73 4.68 -9.44
N PHE A 108 0.14 3.49 -9.29
CA PHE A 108 -0.24 2.62 -10.40
C PHE A 108 -1.36 3.24 -11.23
N ASP A 109 -2.40 3.76 -10.56
CA ASP A 109 -3.51 4.47 -11.19
C ASP A 109 -3.01 5.69 -11.99
N LEU A 110 -2.15 6.53 -11.40
CA LEU A 110 -1.53 7.66 -12.09
C LEU A 110 -0.62 7.25 -13.25
N ALA A 111 0.00 6.07 -13.19
CA ALA A 111 0.84 5.57 -14.26
C ALA A 111 0.03 5.02 -15.45
N MET A 112 -1.17 4.48 -15.19
CA MET A 112 -2.12 4.02 -16.22
C MET A 112 -2.93 5.16 -16.82
N HIS A 113 -3.31 6.15 -16.00
CA HIS A 113 -4.12 7.29 -16.38
C HIS A 113 -3.38 8.62 -16.09
N PRO A 114 -2.28 8.92 -16.82
CA PRO A 114 -1.50 10.12 -16.57
C PRO A 114 -2.26 11.42 -16.90
N GLU A 115 -3.28 11.36 -17.74
CA GLU A 115 -4.21 12.44 -18.10
C GLU A 115 -5.46 12.53 -17.23
N ALA A 116 -5.70 11.56 -16.32
CA ALA A 116 -6.82 11.65 -15.40
C ALA A 116 -6.69 12.91 -14.56
N MET A 117 -7.60 13.85 -14.79
CA MET A 117 -7.78 15.00 -13.91
C MET A 117 -8.10 14.45 -12.51
N PRO A 118 -7.61 15.08 -11.43
CA PRO A 118 -8.00 14.68 -10.08
C PRO A 118 -9.53 14.63 -10.03
N ASP A 119 -10.10 13.43 -9.89
CA ASP A 119 -11.55 13.26 -9.95
C ASP A 119 -12.21 14.25 -8.99
N ALA A 120 -13.02 15.15 -9.55
CA ALA A 120 -13.81 16.08 -8.79
C ALA A 120 -14.83 15.25 -8.00
N LYS A 121 -14.48 14.94 -6.74
CA LYS A 121 -15.30 14.30 -5.70
C LYS A 121 -16.64 13.76 -6.21
N VAL A 122 -16.64 12.54 -6.76
CA VAL A 122 -17.89 11.82 -7.12
C VAL A 122 -18.68 11.41 -5.86
N HIS A 123 -18.10 11.57 -4.68
CA HIS A 123 -18.83 11.54 -3.41
C HIS A 123 -19.36 12.95 -3.11
N GLY A 124 -20.65 13.11 -3.34
CA GLY A 124 -21.39 14.34 -3.11
C GLY A 124 -21.01 15.03 -1.81
N VAL A 125 -20.60 16.29 -1.96
CA VAL A 125 -20.70 17.28 -0.90
C VAL A 125 -22.18 17.36 -0.54
N GLY A 126 -22.58 16.59 0.47
CA GLY A 126 -23.78 16.89 1.24
C GLY A 126 -23.56 18.27 1.84
N ARG A 127 -24.45 19.19 1.49
CA ARG A 127 -24.66 20.46 2.19
C ARG A 127 -24.76 20.24 3.69
#